data_AF-A0A1C0APU2-F1
#
_entry.id   AF-A0A1C0APU2-F1
#
_cell.length_a   1.000
_cell.length_b   1.000
_cell.length_c   1.000
_cell.angle_alpha   90.00
_cell.angle_beta   90.00
_cell.angle_gamma   90.00
#
_symmetry.space_group_name_H-M   'P 1'
#
loop_
_entity.id
_entity.type
_entity.pdbx_description
1 polymer ?
#
loop_
_entity_poly.entity_id
_entity_poly.type
_entity_poly.pdbx_seq_one_letter_code
_entity_poly.pdbx_strand_id
1 'polypeptide(L)'
;MDVLALVISALSLLVAGVGTYQANKRANEALAESRKAAEDARWFAVQEAVQRLIGFDPTAEPVGERLANLRITSIALVDQLEGWDGIDSWLEAERTLGATIGRQVMKAAKPGDTVERRVRNLDPLMSWAHALSSNLRHFRSVGHDAASLAKLQANAEEHVKDIHARHGWDLPPRTNPRIQPLE
;
A
#
# COMPACT_ATOMS: atom_id res chain seq x y z
N MET A 1 -2.28 -68.25 1.51
CA MET A 1 -3.06 -67.08 1.98
C MET A 1 -2.17 -65.86 2.20
N ASP A 2 -0.91 -66.02 2.65
CA ASP A 2 -0.01 -64.90 2.96
C ASP A 2 0.39 -64.00 1.78
N VAL A 3 0.63 -64.57 0.59
CA VAL A 3 1.01 -63.79 -0.60
C VAL A 3 -0.11 -62.83 -1.03
N LEU A 4 -1.37 -63.26 -0.93
CA LEU A 4 -2.53 -62.44 -1.27
C LEU A 4 -2.68 -61.27 -0.29
N ALA A 5 -2.51 -61.51 1.01
CA ALA A 5 -2.58 -60.48 2.05
C ALA A 5 -1.45 -59.44 1.90
N LEU A 6 -0.24 -59.88 1.52
CA LEU A 6 0.89 -59.00 1.26
C LEU A 6 0.63 -58.08 0.06
N VAL A 7 0.12 -58.63 -1.04
CA VAL A 7 -0.20 -57.86 -2.26
C VAL A 7 -1.30 -56.83 -1.99
N ILE A 8 -2.35 -57.22 -1.26
CA ILE A 8 -3.43 -56.29 -0.88
C ILE A 8 -2.88 -55.17 0.00
N SER A 9 -2.05 -55.49 1.00
CA SER A 9 -1.44 -54.50 1.89
C SER A 9 -0.52 -53.52 1.15
N ALA A 10 0.28 -54.02 0.20
CA ALA A 10 1.14 -53.18 -0.63
C ALA A 10 0.34 -52.24 -1.52
N LEU A 11 -0.75 -52.73 -2.14
CA LEU A 11 -1.66 -51.90 -2.93
C LEU A 11 -2.37 -50.85 -2.07
N SER A 12 -2.85 -51.22 -0.89
CA SER A 12 -3.46 -50.28 0.06
C SER A 12 -2.50 -49.19 0.49
N LEU A 13 -1.22 -49.52 0.77
CA LEU A 13 -0.20 -48.54 1.10
C LEU A 13 0.09 -47.59 -0.06
N LEU A 14 0.14 -48.11 -1.30
CA LEU A 14 0.38 -47.33 -2.50
C LEU A 14 -0.79 -46.35 -2.76
N VAL A 15 -2.04 -46.82 -2.65
CA VAL A 15 -3.24 -45.99 -2.76
C VAL A 15 -3.27 -44.92 -1.66
N ALA A 16 -2.96 -45.28 -0.42
CA ALA A 16 -2.89 -44.32 0.69
C ALA A 16 -1.81 -43.25 0.46
N GLY A 17 -0.60 -43.66 0.05
CA GLY A 17 0.50 -42.73 -0.25
C GLY A 17 0.17 -41.76 -1.38
N VAL A 18 -0.41 -42.25 -2.48
CA VAL A 18 -0.86 -41.40 -3.59
C VAL A 18 -1.98 -40.46 -3.16
N GLY A 19 -2.94 -40.94 -2.36
CA GLY A 19 -4.04 -40.15 -1.82
C GLY A 19 -3.55 -39.00 -0.94
N THR A 20 -2.65 -39.28 0.01
CA THR A 20 -2.05 -38.26 0.89
C THR A 20 -1.23 -37.25 0.09
N TYR A 21 -0.44 -37.70 -0.89
CA TYR A 21 0.33 -36.81 -1.75
C TYR A 21 -0.57 -35.85 -2.54
N GLN A 22 -1.64 -36.35 -3.17
CA GLN A 22 -2.58 -35.51 -3.91
C GLN A 22 -3.35 -34.55 -2.99
N ALA A 23 -3.75 -35.00 -1.80
CA ALA A 23 -4.41 -34.16 -0.82
C ALA A 23 -3.50 -33.02 -0.35
N ASN A 24 -2.23 -33.32 -0.03
CA ASN A 24 -1.23 -32.30 0.33
C ASN A 24 -0.96 -31.33 -0.80
N LYS A 25 -0.88 -31.81 -2.06
CA LYS A 25 -0.73 -30.95 -3.22
C LYS A 25 -1.89 -29.96 -3.34
N ARG A 26 -3.14 -30.43 -3.30
CA ARG A 26 -4.33 -29.56 -3.38
C ARG A 26 -4.42 -28.59 -2.21
N ALA A 27 -4.07 -29.04 -1.00
CA ALA A 27 -4.06 -28.17 0.18
C ALA A 27 -3.03 -27.04 0.03
N ASN A 28 -1.84 -27.34 -0.47
CA ASN A 28 -0.81 -26.34 -0.72
C ASN A 28 -1.20 -25.37 -1.85
N GLU A 29 -1.82 -25.86 -2.92
CA GLU A 29 -2.37 -25.01 -4.00
C GLU A 29 -3.46 -24.07 -3.46
N ALA A 30 -4.41 -24.58 -2.68
CA ALA A 30 -5.46 -23.77 -2.05
C ALA A 30 -4.89 -22.73 -1.06
N LEU A 31 -3.86 -23.10 -0.28
CA LEU A 31 -3.17 -22.17 0.60
C LEU A 31 -2.43 -21.07 -0.19
N ALA A 32 -1.79 -21.43 -1.31
CA ALA A 32 -1.12 -20.46 -2.17
C ALA A 32 -2.11 -19.48 -2.82
N GLU A 33 -3.23 -19.98 -3.35
CA GLU A 33 -4.32 -19.16 -3.89
C GLU A 33 -4.93 -18.25 -2.81
N SER A 34 -5.13 -18.77 -1.60
CA SER A 34 -5.64 -18.00 -0.46
C SER A 34 -4.69 -16.87 -0.06
N ARG A 35 -3.38 -17.14 0.03
CA ARG A 35 -2.36 -16.11 0.32
C ARG A 35 -2.33 -15.03 -0.75
N LYS A 36 -2.36 -15.44 -2.03
CA LYS A 36 -2.43 -14.50 -3.16
C LYS A 36 -3.68 -13.63 -3.10
N ALA A 37 -4.84 -14.20 -2.78
CA ALA A 37 -6.08 -13.45 -2.66
C ALA A 37 -6.02 -12.43 -1.50
N ALA A 38 -5.40 -12.80 -0.38
CA ALA A 38 -5.19 -11.91 0.75
C ALA A 38 -4.26 -10.73 0.38
N GLU A 39 -3.16 -11.00 -0.33
CA GLU A 39 -2.26 -9.95 -0.83
C GLU A 39 -2.97 -9.03 -1.83
N ASP A 40 -3.68 -9.58 -2.81
CA ASP A 40 -4.47 -8.82 -3.78
C ASP A 40 -5.48 -7.90 -3.08
N ALA A 41 -6.14 -8.37 -2.02
CA ALA A 41 -7.05 -7.57 -1.22
C ALA A 41 -6.35 -6.38 -0.55
N ARG A 42 -5.09 -6.53 -0.09
CA ARG A 42 -4.31 -5.41 0.46
C ARG A 42 -3.99 -4.37 -0.60
N TRP A 43 -3.55 -4.81 -1.78
CA TRP A 43 -3.31 -3.90 -2.90
C TRP A 43 -4.57 -3.14 -3.30
N PHE A 44 -5.73 -3.83 -3.36
CA PHE A 44 -7.00 -3.18 -3.65
C PHE A 44 -7.42 -2.18 -2.57
N ALA A 45 -7.23 -2.50 -1.29
CA ALA A 45 -7.57 -1.60 -0.19
C ALA A 45 -6.77 -0.29 -0.23
N VAL A 46 -5.46 -0.36 -0.53
CA VAL A 46 -4.64 0.86 -0.70
C VAL A 46 -5.11 1.66 -1.91
N GLN A 47 -5.38 1.00 -3.05
CA GLN A 47 -5.90 1.68 -4.23
C GLN A 47 -7.22 2.40 -3.93
N GLU A 48 -8.15 1.75 -3.24
CA GLU A 48 -9.43 2.35 -2.85
C GLU A 48 -9.22 3.56 -1.93
N ALA A 49 -8.28 3.48 -0.98
CA ALA A 49 -7.95 4.61 -0.12
C ALA A 49 -7.35 5.79 -0.90
N VAL A 50 -6.52 5.54 -1.91
CA VAL A 50 -6.00 6.58 -2.82
C VAL A 50 -7.14 7.21 -3.63
N GLN A 51 -8.08 6.42 -4.15
CA GLN A 51 -9.21 6.95 -4.92
C GLN A 51 -10.13 7.85 -4.10
N ARG A 52 -10.26 7.63 -2.79
CA ARG A 52 -11.04 8.51 -1.89
C ARG A 52 -10.46 9.91 -1.72
N LEU A 53 -9.20 10.13 -2.10
CA LEU A 53 -8.57 11.45 -2.14
C LEU A 53 -8.93 12.22 -3.43
N ILE A 54 -9.46 11.53 -4.43
CA ILE A 54 -9.87 12.11 -5.71
C ILE A 54 -11.34 12.52 -5.61
N GLY A 55 -11.64 13.77 -5.97
CA GLY A 55 -13.02 14.28 -6.04
C GLY A 55 -13.65 14.67 -4.70
N PHE A 56 -12.90 14.71 -3.61
CA PHE A 56 -13.41 15.25 -2.34
C PHE A 56 -13.56 16.77 -2.37
N ASP A 57 -14.52 17.31 -1.60
CA ASP A 57 -14.72 18.76 -1.48
C ASP A 57 -13.96 19.32 -0.26
N PRO A 58 -12.85 20.05 -0.44
CA PRO A 58 -12.05 20.58 0.67
C PRO A 58 -12.76 21.71 1.44
N THR A 59 -13.87 22.24 0.93
CA THR A 59 -14.67 23.27 1.62
C THR A 59 -15.69 22.68 2.58
N ALA A 60 -16.05 21.40 2.41
CA ALA A 60 -17.08 20.73 3.19
C ALA A 60 -16.53 19.51 3.95
N GLU A 61 -15.44 18.92 3.49
CA GLU A 61 -14.94 17.62 3.96
C GLU A 61 -13.50 17.72 4.48
N PRO A 62 -13.21 17.12 5.65
CA PRO A 62 -11.85 17.07 6.16
C PRO A 62 -11.00 16.10 5.33
N VAL A 63 -9.78 16.53 4.97
CA VAL A 63 -8.79 15.65 4.31
C VAL A 63 -8.17 14.64 5.30
N GLY A 64 -8.25 14.91 6.61
CA GLY A 64 -7.61 14.12 7.66
C GLY A 64 -8.08 12.66 7.70
N GLU A 65 -9.38 12.40 7.61
CA GLU A 65 -9.93 11.04 7.63
C GLU A 65 -9.45 10.21 6.42
N ARG A 66 -9.34 10.85 5.26
CA ARG A 66 -8.88 10.21 4.03
C ARG A 66 -7.41 9.83 4.10
N LEU A 67 -6.58 10.74 4.60
CA LEU A 67 -5.15 10.49 4.83
C LEU A 67 -4.92 9.44 5.93
N ALA A 68 -5.79 9.39 6.94
CA ALA A 68 -5.75 8.35 7.96
C ALA A 68 -6.12 6.98 7.37
N ASN A 69 -7.14 6.89 6.52
CA ASN A 69 -7.49 5.66 5.81
C ASN A 69 -6.32 5.18 4.93
N LEU A 70 -5.71 6.07 4.14
CA LEU A 70 -4.52 5.73 3.35
C LEU A 70 -3.39 5.20 4.22
N ARG A 71 -3.15 5.79 5.41
CA ARG A 71 -2.14 5.27 6.34
C ARG A 71 -2.44 3.84 6.77
N ILE A 72 -3.67 3.58 7.19
CA ILE A 72 -4.07 2.29 7.72
C ILE A 72 -3.91 1.21 6.65
N THR A 73 -4.37 1.49 5.42
CA THR A 73 -4.26 0.53 4.33
C THR A 73 -2.82 0.33 3.87
N SER A 74 -2.00 1.39 3.84
CA SER A 74 -0.57 1.28 3.52
C SER A 74 0.19 0.42 4.53
N ILE A 75 -0.02 0.61 5.84
CA ILE A 75 0.61 -0.24 6.87
C ILE A 75 0.20 -1.71 6.67
N ALA A 76 -1.09 -1.96 6.47
CA ALA A 76 -1.58 -3.32 6.25
C ALA A 76 -1.06 -3.97 4.96
N LEU A 77 -0.66 -3.17 3.96
CA LEU A 77 0.03 -3.66 2.77
C LEU A 77 1.49 -3.99 3.08
N VAL A 78 2.21 -3.09 3.75
CA VAL A 78 3.62 -3.30 4.15
C VAL A 78 3.75 -4.59 4.98
N ASP A 79 2.88 -4.77 5.99
CA ASP A 79 2.89 -5.94 6.87
C ASP A 79 2.68 -7.27 6.11
N GLN A 80 2.06 -7.22 4.93
CA GLN A 80 1.77 -8.40 4.11
C GLN A 80 2.87 -8.71 3.09
N LEU A 81 3.68 -7.71 2.71
CA LEU A 81 4.69 -7.80 1.66
C LEU A 81 6.07 -8.16 2.23
N GLU A 82 6.24 -9.43 2.59
CA GLU A 82 7.52 -9.96 3.06
C GLU A 82 8.63 -9.78 2.01
N GLY A 83 9.78 -9.23 2.42
CA GLY A 83 10.97 -9.04 1.57
C GLY A 83 10.94 -7.80 0.67
N TRP A 84 9.94 -6.93 0.79
CA TRP A 84 9.84 -5.69 0.03
C TRP A 84 10.60 -4.54 0.71
N ASP A 85 11.92 -4.66 0.79
CA ASP A 85 12.74 -3.64 1.45
C ASP A 85 12.53 -2.25 0.81
N GLY A 86 12.33 -1.25 1.67
CA GLY A 86 12.14 0.15 1.27
C GLY A 86 10.69 0.57 0.95
N ILE A 87 9.73 -0.36 0.87
CA ILE A 87 8.34 0.01 0.58
C ILE A 87 7.71 0.85 1.70
N ASP A 88 8.01 0.53 2.96
CA ASP A 88 7.55 1.29 4.13
C ASP A 88 8.09 2.73 4.10
N SER A 89 9.40 2.88 3.93
CA SER A 89 10.07 4.19 3.85
C SER A 89 9.51 5.05 2.71
N TRP A 90 9.28 4.46 1.55
CA TRP A 90 8.65 5.17 0.43
C TRP A 90 7.21 5.58 0.76
N LEU A 91 6.38 4.67 1.28
CA LEU A 91 4.98 4.96 1.60
C LEU A 91 4.84 5.99 2.73
N GLU A 92 5.76 6.05 3.69
CA GLU A 92 5.77 7.09 4.72
C GLU A 92 6.19 8.45 4.15
N ALA A 93 7.15 8.48 3.21
CA ALA A 93 7.50 9.70 2.48
C ALA A 93 6.32 10.22 1.63
N GLU A 94 5.61 9.34 0.93
CA GLU A 94 4.39 9.67 0.19
C GLU A 94 3.26 10.15 1.10
N ARG A 95 3.11 9.55 2.28
CA ARG A 95 2.16 10.03 3.30
C ARG A 95 2.49 11.45 3.76
N THR A 96 3.77 11.74 3.98
CA THR A 96 4.23 13.07 4.39
C THR A 96 3.98 14.10 3.28
N LEU A 97 4.22 13.71 2.02
CA LEU A 97 3.90 14.51 0.85
C LEU A 97 2.39 14.76 0.74
N GLY A 98 1.57 13.71 0.83
CA GLY A 98 0.11 13.80 0.79
C GLY A 98 -0.47 14.68 1.90
N ALA A 99 0.07 14.60 3.11
CA ALA A 99 -0.33 15.48 4.22
C ALA A 99 0.08 16.94 3.98
N THR A 100 1.26 17.16 3.40
CA THR A 100 1.77 18.48 3.03
C THR A 100 0.90 19.14 1.95
N ILE A 101 0.59 18.39 0.89
CA ILE A 101 -0.31 18.84 -0.18
C ILE A 101 -1.73 19.02 0.36
N GLY A 102 -2.22 18.10 1.19
CA GLY A 102 -3.52 18.21 1.85
C GLY A 102 -3.63 19.51 2.65
N ARG A 103 -2.60 19.87 3.43
CA ARG A 103 -2.54 21.16 4.14
C ARG A 103 -2.61 22.35 3.18
N GLN A 104 -1.90 22.29 2.06
CA GLN A 104 -1.93 23.33 1.02
C GLN A 104 -3.34 23.51 0.45
N VAL A 105 -4.00 22.43 0.05
CA VAL A 105 -5.37 22.45 -0.51
C VAL A 105 -6.36 22.98 0.51
N MET A 106 -6.33 22.48 1.75
CA MET A 106 -7.24 22.93 2.80
C MET A 106 -7.06 24.41 3.16
N LYS A 107 -5.83 24.94 3.10
CA LYS A 107 -5.57 26.38 3.32
C LYS A 107 -6.02 27.26 2.15
N ALA A 108 -6.01 26.71 0.93
CA ALA A 108 -6.39 27.44 -0.28
C ALA A 108 -7.91 27.46 -0.51
N ALA A 109 -8.62 26.43 -0.07
CA ALA A 109 -10.05 26.26 -0.25
C ALA A 109 -10.85 27.33 0.54
N LYS A 110 -11.76 28.04 -0.14
CA LYS A 110 -12.64 29.03 0.49
C LYS A 110 -14.12 28.73 0.19
N PRO A 111 -15.02 28.96 1.17
CA PRO A 111 -16.46 28.98 0.89
C PRO A 111 -16.76 30.03 -0.20
N GLY A 112 -17.51 29.63 -1.23
CA GLY A 112 -17.87 30.50 -2.36
C GLY A 112 -16.89 30.51 -3.54
N ASP A 113 -15.82 29.70 -3.52
CA ASP A 113 -14.98 29.49 -4.71
C ASP A 113 -15.81 28.95 -5.88
N THR A 114 -15.56 29.46 -7.10
CA THR A 114 -16.15 28.90 -8.32
C THR A 114 -15.64 27.48 -8.56
N VAL A 115 -16.35 26.71 -9.37
CA VAL A 115 -15.97 25.33 -9.72
C VAL A 115 -14.54 25.29 -10.30
N GLU A 116 -14.18 26.22 -11.19
CA GLU A 116 -12.86 26.27 -11.83
C GLU A 116 -11.75 26.61 -10.84
N ARG A 117 -12.04 27.47 -9.85
CA ARG A 117 -11.08 27.79 -8.79
C ARG A 117 -10.89 26.61 -7.86
N ARG A 118 -11.97 25.91 -7.53
CA ARG A 118 -11.95 24.70 -6.70
C ARG A 118 -11.15 23.58 -7.35
N VAL A 119 -11.39 23.29 -8.63
CA VAL A 119 -10.63 22.28 -9.39
C VAL A 119 -9.15 22.63 -9.44
N ARG A 120 -8.78 23.89 -9.71
CA ARG A 120 -7.38 24.33 -9.69
C ARG A 120 -6.72 24.20 -8.32
N ASN A 121 -7.46 24.49 -7.24
CA ASN A 121 -6.94 24.35 -5.88
C ASN A 121 -6.75 22.87 -5.50
N LEU A 122 -7.58 21.96 -6.04
CA LEU A 122 -7.51 20.52 -5.80
C LEU A 122 -6.46 19.79 -6.63
N ASP A 123 -6.11 20.34 -7.79
CA ASP A 123 -5.20 19.73 -8.76
C ASP A 123 -3.90 19.17 -8.16
N PRO A 124 -3.20 19.85 -7.23
CA PRO A 124 -1.99 19.29 -6.62
C PRO A 124 -2.24 17.96 -5.89
N LEU A 125 -3.37 17.83 -5.17
CA LEU A 125 -3.69 16.59 -4.46
C LEU A 125 -4.15 15.51 -5.43
N MET A 126 -4.96 15.86 -6.43
CA MET A 126 -5.41 14.91 -7.45
C MET A 126 -4.23 14.36 -8.25
N SER A 127 -3.33 15.22 -8.69
CA SER A 127 -2.12 14.84 -9.43
C SER A 127 -1.22 13.91 -8.62
N TRP A 128 -0.99 14.22 -7.34
CA TRP A 128 -0.26 13.34 -6.43
C TRP A 128 -0.97 11.99 -6.24
N ALA A 129 -2.28 11.98 -6.00
CA ALA A 129 -3.05 10.74 -5.82
C ALA A 129 -3.02 9.86 -7.09
N HIS A 130 -3.10 10.47 -8.27
CA HIS A 130 -2.96 9.76 -9.54
C HIS A 130 -1.56 9.15 -9.72
N ALA A 131 -0.51 9.88 -9.37
CA ALA A 131 0.86 9.38 -9.42
C ALA A 131 1.06 8.20 -8.46
N LEU A 132 0.63 8.35 -7.20
CA LEU A 132 0.69 7.29 -6.19
C LEU A 132 -0.11 6.05 -6.63
N SER A 133 -1.33 6.24 -7.14
CA SER A 133 -2.16 5.16 -7.68
C SER A 133 -1.44 4.41 -8.80
N SER A 134 -0.74 5.13 -9.69
CA SER A 134 -0.03 4.55 -10.83
C SER A 134 1.20 3.76 -10.39
N ASN A 135 1.99 4.31 -9.46
CA ASN A 135 3.17 3.64 -8.90
C ASN A 135 2.78 2.35 -8.17
N LEU A 136 1.75 2.40 -7.33
CA LEU A 136 1.23 1.21 -6.63
C LEU A 136 0.77 0.11 -7.60
N ARG A 137 0.07 0.48 -8.68
CA ARG A 137 -0.34 -0.50 -9.72
C ARG A 137 0.87 -1.08 -10.44
N HIS A 138 1.86 -0.25 -10.74
CA HIS A 138 3.10 -0.68 -11.36
C HIS A 138 3.82 -1.71 -10.49
N PHE A 139 4.05 -1.40 -9.21
CA PHE A 139 4.68 -2.32 -8.27
C PHE A 139 3.91 -3.62 -8.11
N ARG A 140 2.57 -3.57 -7.98
CA ARG A 140 1.75 -4.79 -7.98
C ARG A 140 1.97 -5.66 -9.24
N SER A 141 2.10 -5.03 -10.41
CA SER A 141 2.22 -5.76 -11.68
C SER A 141 3.64 -6.27 -11.98
N VAL A 142 4.67 -5.52 -11.61
CA VAL A 142 6.07 -5.79 -11.98
C VAL A 142 6.84 -6.47 -10.84
N GLY A 143 6.38 -6.32 -9.60
CA GLY A 143 7.04 -6.81 -8.40
C GLY A 143 7.94 -5.76 -7.75
N HIS A 144 8.81 -6.23 -6.85
CA HIS A 144 9.69 -5.38 -6.06
C HIS A 144 10.83 -4.79 -6.90
N ASP A 145 11.02 -3.48 -6.78
CA ASP A 145 12.17 -2.74 -7.32
C ASP A 145 12.65 -1.72 -6.29
N ALA A 146 13.64 -2.13 -5.49
CA ALA A 146 14.22 -1.31 -4.43
C ALA A 146 14.83 0.01 -4.95
N ALA A 147 15.40 0.01 -6.15
CA ALA A 147 16.01 1.21 -6.73
C ALA A 147 14.95 2.24 -7.11
N SER A 148 13.83 1.79 -7.67
CA SER A 148 12.69 2.66 -7.95
C SER A 148 12.04 3.18 -6.67
N LEU A 149 11.87 2.34 -5.65
CA LEU A 149 11.36 2.77 -4.34
C LEU A 149 12.23 3.87 -3.71
N ALA A 150 13.55 3.70 -3.71
CA ALA A 150 14.46 4.70 -3.17
C ALA A 150 14.40 6.04 -3.93
N LYS A 151 14.28 6.00 -5.27
CA LYS A 151 14.12 7.21 -6.09
C LYS A 151 12.80 7.92 -5.81
N LEU A 152 11.70 7.16 -5.71
CA LEU A 152 10.39 7.72 -5.41
C LEU A 152 10.36 8.33 -4.00
N GLN A 153 10.98 7.68 -3.01
CA GLN A 153 11.15 8.23 -1.68
C GLN A 153 11.90 9.57 -1.71
N ALA A 154 13.06 9.62 -2.36
CA ALA A 154 13.85 10.84 -2.46
C ALA A 154 13.07 11.98 -3.13
N ASN A 155 12.34 11.67 -4.21
CA ASN A 155 11.48 12.64 -4.90
C ASN A 155 10.35 13.16 -4.01
N ALA A 156 9.69 12.29 -3.25
CA ALA A 156 8.64 12.69 -2.31
C ALA A 156 9.19 13.62 -1.22
N GLU A 157 10.37 13.30 -0.66
CA GLU A 157 11.04 14.15 0.32
C GLU A 157 11.44 15.52 -0.24
N GLU A 158 11.90 15.57 -1.50
CA GLU A 158 12.27 16.81 -2.19
C GLU A 158 11.03 17.69 -2.39
N HIS A 159 9.93 17.14 -2.90
CA HIS A 159 8.68 17.87 -3.03
C HIS A 159 8.15 18.41 -1.70
N VAL A 160 8.28 17.67 -0.60
CA VAL A 160 7.94 18.17 0.74
C VAL A 160 8.75 19.41 1.07
N LYS A 161 10.08 19.37 0.87
CA LYS A 161 10.96 20.52 1.13
C LYS A 161 10.56 21.73 0.28
N ASP A 162 10.29 21.53 -1.00
CA ASP A 162 9.93 22.61 -1.92
C ASP A 162 8.58 23.25 -1.57
N ILE A 163 7.58 22.45 -1.20
CA ILE A 163 6.28 22.97 -0.77
C ILE A 163 6.45 23.77 0.53
N HIS A 164 7.18 23.23 1.50
CA HIS A 164 7.39 23.91 2.78
C HIS A 164 8.17 25.22 2.61
N ALA A 165 9.22 25.23 1.79
CA ALA A 165 9.97 26.45 1.47
C ALA A 165 9.09 27.51 0.79
N ARG A 166 8.27 27.13 -0.21
CA ARG A 166 7.35 28.05 -0.89
C ARG A 166 6.30 28.67 0.03
N HIS A 167 5.90 27.96 1.09
CA HIS A 167 4.87 28.43 2.02
C HIS A 167 5.41 28.95 3.36
N GLY A 168 6.74 28.96 3.56
CA GLY A 168 7.37 29.34 4.82
C GLY A 168 6.95 28.44 6.00
N TRP A 169 6.85 27.13 5.78
CA TRP A 169 6.51 26.15 6.82
C TRP A 169 7.75 25.45 7.34
N ASP A 170 7.72 25.09 8.63
CA ASP A 170 8.73 24.23 9.23
C ASP A 170 8.63 22.81 8.68
N LEU A 171 9.79 22.25 8.32
CA LEU A 171 9.88 20.88 7.82
C LEU A 171 9.35 19.87 8.85
N PRO A 172 8.68 18.80 8.40
CA PRO A 172 8.25 17.75 9.30
C PRO A 172 9.47 17.07 9.94
N PRO A 173 9.38 16.68 11.22
CA PRO A 173 10.47 16.01 11.90
C PRO A 173 10.79 14.66 11.24
N ARG A 174 12.07 14.43 10.92
CA ARG A 174 12.54 13.17 10.30
C ARG A 174 12.75 12.04 11.30
N THR A 175 12.82 12.36 12.59
CA THR A 175 13.07 11.42 13.67
C THR A 175 12.04 11.62 14.77
N ASN A 176 11.49 10.53 15.29
CA ASN A 176 10.64 10.58 16.47
C ASN A 176 11.48 10.26 17.70
N PRO A 177 11.78 11.23 18.59
CA PRO A 177 12.60 10.99 19.78
C PRO A 177 11.97 9.99 20.76
N ARG A 178 10.68 9.66 20.58
CA ARG A 178 9.96 8.66 21.39
C ARG A 178 10.16 7.21 20.89
N ILE A 179 10.76 7.03 19.72
CA ILE A 179 11.09 5.71 19.17
C ILE A 179 12.59 5.51 19.41
N GLN A 180 12.93 4.60 20.32
CA GLN A 180 14.29 4.16 20.56
C GLN A 180 14.37 2.66 20.22
N PRO A 181 15.53 2.17 19.74
CA PRO A 181 15.77 0.75 19.66
C PRO A 181 15.49 0.12 21.03
N LEU A 182 14.71 -0.97 21.04
CA LEU A 182 14.61 -1.80 22.24
C LEU A 182 15.95 -2.55 22.35
N GLU A 183 16.71 -2.29 23.41
CA GLU A 183 17.89 -3.08 23.78
C GLU A 183 17.52 -4.49 24.19
#